data_AF-A0AB39STD8-F1
#
_entry.id   AF-A0AB39STD8-F1
#
_cell.length_a   1.000
_cell.length_b   1.000
_cell.length_c   1.000
_cell.angle_alpha   90.00
_cell.angle_beta   90.00
_cell.angle_gamma   90.00
#
_symmetry.space_group_name_H-M   'P 1'
#
loop_
_entity.id
_entity.type
_entity.pdbx_description
1 polymer ?
#
loop_
_entity_poly.entity_id
_entity_poly.type
_entity_poly.pdbx_seq_one_letter_code
_entity_poly.pdbx_strand_id
1 'polypeptide(L)'
;MTQSRVGEHLRLSFAKVAEYQRRGAVHFHAIIRVDGPERPEMPSPAWATAEVLEGAVHAAVRAVEVSMSYVPGIGERVFRWGTQLDVHPIRRALDDGPITDQAVAAYVAKYVSKSVGDVGGADRPIASYEEIDLLPVSPHTRALMGTCWRLGRLGELDGLSLRAWAHALGYRGHVLTKSRRYSTTYAALRFQRVAHRQQAIGDGSPEPSDTGTDRSWRYVGSGHTSAEALVASGVAEDFSVLAELRRGFAASPGSPYA
;
A
#
# COMPACT_ATOMS: atom_id res chain seq x y z
N MET A 1 19.82 -9.48 -27.18
CA MET A 1 18.72 -8.49 -27.20
C MET A 1 19.08 -7.37 -26.23
N THR A 2 18.97 -6.10 -26.63
CA THR A 2 19.22 -4.96 -25.72
C THR A 2 17.96 -4.68 -24.88
N GLN A 3 18.12 -4.11 -23.68
CA GLN A 3 16.99 -3.76 -22.81
C GLN A 3 15.95 -2.88 -23.52
N SER A 4 16.41 -1.96 -24.38
CA SER A 4 15.56 -1.05 -25.14
C SER A 4 14.62 -1.74 -26.15
N ARG A 5 14.98 -2.95 -26.62
CA ARG A 5 14.22 -3.69 -27.64
C ARG A 5 13.38 -4.83 -27.07
N VAL A 6 13.48 -5.09 -25.76
CA VAL A 6 12.68 -6.14 -25.09
C VAL A 6 11.18 -5.93 -25.33
N GLY A 7 10.72 -4.66 -25.32
CA GLY A 7 9.33 -4.30 -25.56
C GLY A 7 8.80 -4.61 -26.97
N GLU A 8 9.68 -4.83 -27.95
CA GLU A 8 9.31 -5.27 -29.31
C GLU A 8 8.93 -6.76 -29.34
N HIS A 9 9.46 -7.55 -28.41
CA HIS A 9 9.32 -9.01 -28.38
C HIS A 9 8.38 -9.52 -27.31
N LEU A 10 8.28 -8.82 -26.18
CA LEU A 10 7.45 -9.23 -25.06
C LEU A 10 7.03 -8.04 -24.22
N ARG A 11 6.04 -8.27 -23.36
CA ARG A 11 5.64 -7.32 -22.33
C ARG A 11 5.67 -7.98 -20.95
N LEU A 12 6.23 -7.25 -19.99
CA LEU A 12 6.11 -7.62 -18.58
C LEU A 12 4.79 -7.09 -18.01
N SER A 13 3.93 -8.01 -17.61
CA SER A 13 2.66 -7.71 -16.94
C SER A 13 2.74 -8.10 -15.49
N PHE A 14 2.37 -7.19 -14.59
CA PHE A 14 2.37 -7.49 -13.16
C PHE A 14 1.19 -6.87 -12.42
N ALA A 15 0.84 -7.49 -11.30
CA ALA A 15 0.11 -6.90 -10.20
C ALA A 15 0.90 -7.13 -8.92
N LYS A 16 1.05 -6.09 -8.10
CA LYS A 16 1.72 -6.17 -6.81
C LYS A 16 0.85 -5.62 -5.69
N VAL A 17 0.91 -6.28 -4.54
CA VAL A 17 0.28 -5.89 -3.30
C VAL A 17 1.36 -5.54 -2.29
N ALA A 18 1.24 -4.39 -1.65
CA ALA A 18 2.04 -4.01 -0.49
C ALA A 18 1.29 -4.44 0.78
N GLU A 19 1.96 -5.20 1.63
CA GLU A 19 1.46 -5.67 2.92
C GLU A 19 2.46 -5.26 4.00
N TYR A 20 1.99 -4.80 5.14
CA TYR A 20 2.88 -4.60 6.28
C TYR A 20 3.09 -5.90 7.04
N GLN A 21 4.34 -6.21 7.33
CA GLN A 21 4.67 -7.18 8.35
C GLN A 21 4.42 -6.58 9.74
N ARG A 22 4.20 -7.42 10.76
CA ARG A 22 3.99 -7.00 12.16
C ARG A 22 4.99 -5.94 12.67
N ARG A 23 6.22 -5.95 12.14
CA ARG A 23 7.28 -4.97 12.45
C ARG A 23 7.17 -3.64 11.70
N GLY A 24 6.12 -3.38 10.93
CA GLY A 24 5.93 -2.17 10.12
C GLY A 24 6.74 -2.11 8.83
N ALA A 25 7.49 -3.18 8.49
CA ALA A 25 8.20 -3.26 7.21
C ALA A 25 7.22 -3.63 6.09
N VAL A 26 7.32 -2.95 4.95
CA VAL A 26 6.53 -3.27 3.76
C VAL A 26 7.11 -4.51 3.08
N HIS A 27 6.25 -5.50 2.87
CA HIS A 27 6.50 -6.70 2.08
C HIS A 27 5.63 -6.64 0.82
N PHE A 28 6.15 -7.16 -0.30
CA PHE A 28 5.44 -7.15 -1.57
C PHE A 28 5.08 -8.57 -2.01
N HIS A 29 3.82 -8.77 -2.34
CA HIS A 29 3.35 -9.94 -3.07
C HIS A 29 3.16 -9.53 -4.54
N ALA A 30 3.75 -10.23 -5.48
CA ALA A 30 3.65 -9.89 -6.90
C ALA A 30 3.31 -11.11 -7.74
N ILE A 31 2.36 -10.93 -8.65
CA ILE A 31 2.13 -11.83 -9.78
C ILE A 31 2.76 -11.17 -10.99
N ILE A 32 3.64 -11.91 -11.66
CA ILE A 32 4.39 -11.44 -12.82
C ILE A 32 4.15 -12.42 -13.96
N ARG A 33 3.85 -11.90 -15.15
CA ARG A 33 3.59 -12.65 -16.38
C ARG A 33 4.34 -12.01 -17.54
N VAL A 34 4.79 -12.84 -18.47
CA VAL A 34 5.30 -12.39 -19.76
C VAL A 34 4.20 -12.58 -20.79
N ASP A 35 3.79 -11.49 -21.41
CA ASP A 35 2.81 -11.45 -22.49
C ASP A 35 3.51 -11.21 -23.84
N GLY A 36 2.82 -11.50 -24.94
CA GLY A 36 3.20 -10.97 -26.24
C GLY A 36 3.23 -9.42 -26.27
N PRO A 37 3.90 -8.81 -27.26
CA PRO A 37 4.20 -7.38 -27.26
C PRO A 37 2.95 -6.48 -27.34
N GLU A 38 1.92 -6.91 -28.06
CA GLU A 38 0.72 -6.08 -28.27
C GLU A 38 -0.42 -6.41 -27.32
N ARG A 39 -0.77 -7.70 -27.20
CA ARG A 39 -1.97 -8.17 -26.49
C ARG A 39 -1.64 -9.33 -25.55
N PRO A 40 -2.30 -9.41 -24.38
CA PRO A 40 -2.14 -10.54 -23.46
C PRO A 40 -2.47 -11.90 -24.09
N GLU A 41 -3.36 -11.92 -25.10
CA GLU A 41 -3.75 -13.14 -25.80
C GLU A 41 -2.71 -13.59 -26.84
N MET A 42 -1.75 -12.72 -27.20
CA MET A 42 -0.66 -13.12 -28.08
C MET A 42 0.35 -13.99 -27.32
N PRO A 43 0.84 -15.07 -27.93
CA PRO A 43 1.79 -15.95 -27.28
C PRO A 43 3.07 -15.18 -26.91
N SER A 44 3.59 -15.46 -25.72
CA SER A 44 4.93 -15.03 -25.35
C SER A 44 5.98 -15.73 -26.23
N PRO A 45 7.18 -15.16 -26.38
CA PRO A 45 8.27 -15.86 -27.05
C PRO A 45 8.54 -17.22 -26.41
N ALA A 46 8.80 -18.27 -27.21
CA ALA A 46 8.97 -19.64 -26.71
C ALA A 46 10.10 -19.80 -25.67
N TRP A 47 11.10 -18.91 -25.70
CA TRP A 47 12.19 -18.90 -24.73
C TRP A 47 11.82 -18.24 -23.39
N ALA A 48 10.71 -17.49 -23.32
CA ALA A 48 10.28 -16.78 -22.11
C ALA A 48 9.49 -17.72 -21.18
N THR A 49 10.16 -18.78 -20.72
CA THR A 49 9.58 -19.79 -19.84
C THR A 49 9.45 -19.27 -18.40
N ALA A 50 8.73 -20.03 -17.56
CA ALA A 50 8.61 -19.71 -16.14
C ALA A 50 9.97 -19.72 -15.43
N GLU A 51 10.87 -20.63 -15.81
CA GLU A 51 12.23 -20.74 -15.26
C GLU A 51 13.07 -19.51 -15.61
N VAL A 52 12.95 -19.01 -16.84
CA VAL A 52 13.62 -17.77 -17.27
C VAL A 52 13.08 -16.57 -16.48
N LEU A 53 11.77 -16.50 -16.26
CA LEU A 53 11.16 -15.43 -15.47
C LEU A 53 11.58 -15.49 -13.99
N GLU A 54 11.62 -16.67 -13.40
CA GLU A 54 12.09 -16.90 -12.03
C GLU A 54 13.55 -16.45 -11.88
N GLY A 55 14.42 -16.89 -12.78
CA GLY A 55 15.82 -16.46 -12.83
C GLY A 55 15.97 -14.94 -12.97
N ALA A 56 15.12 -14.31 -13.79
CA ALA A 56 15.09 -12.86 -13.97
C ALA A 56 14.64 -12.12 -12.70
N VAL A 57 13.65 -12.63 -11.96
CA VAL A 57 13.24 -12.04 -10.67
C VAL A 57 14.38 -12.14 -9.66
N HIS A 58 15.03 -13.28 -9.54
CA HIS A 58 16.19 -13.46 -8.66
C HIS A 58 17.34 -12.52 -9.03
N ALA A 59 17.64 -12.37 -10.32
CA ALA A 59 18.66 -11.43 -10.79
C ALA A 59 18.28 -9.97 -10.47
N ALA A 60 17.03 -9.58 -10.69
CA ALA A 60 16.54 -8.24 -10.39
C ALA A 60 16.62 -7.93 -8.88
N VAL A 61 16.22 -8.86 -8.02
CA VAL A 61 16.29 -8.68 -6.56
C VAL A 61 17.73 -8.47 -6.09
N ARG A 62 18.70 -9.20 -6.67
CA ARG A 62 20.12 -9.01 -6.35
C ARG A 62 20.72 -7.71 -6.89
N ALA A 63 20.22 -7.23 -8.03
CA ALA A 63 20.78 -6.07 -8.71
C ALA A 63 20.20 -4.73 -8.24
N VAL A 64 18.98 -4.72 -7.67
CA VAL A 64 18.33 -3.48 -7.24
C VAL A 64 19.01 -2.90 -6.01
N GLU A 65 19.56 -1.70 -6.19
CA GLU A 65 20.09 -0.85 -5.14
C GLU A 65 19.47 0.55 -5.25
N VAL A 66 19.06 1.12 -4.12
CA VAL A 66 18.59 2.51 -4.06
C VAL A 66 19.48 3.27 -3.11
N SER A 67 20.23 4.23 -3.65
CA SER A 67 21.07 5.10 -2.86
C SER A 67 20.28 6.29 -2.34
N MET A 68 20.49 6.60 -1.07
CA MET A 68 19.99 7.81 -0.41
C MET A 68 21.07 8.87 -0.45
N SER A 69 20.68 10.10 -0.76
CA SER A 69 21.57 11.27 -0.67
C SER A 69 22.20 11.36 0.73
N TYR A 70 23.43 11.91 0.79
CA TYR A 70 24.08 12.18 2.07
C TYR A 70 23.19 13.04 2.97
N VAL A 71 23.07 12.66 4.23
CA VAL A 71 22.37 13.44 5.27
C VAL A 71 23.30 13.63 6.47
N PRO A 72 23.54 14.87 6.93
CA PRO A 72 24.35 15.12 8.11
C PRO A 72 23.89 14.29 9.32
N GLY A 73 24.83 13.64 10.02
CA GLY A 73 24.54 12.79 11.18
C GLY A 73 24.01 11.39 10.87
N ILE A 74 23.52 11.13 9.65
CA ILE A 74 23.14 9.78 9.19
C ILE A 74 24.19 9.22 8.22
N GLY A 75 24.76 10.08 7.37
CA GLY A 75 25.65 9.72 6.27
C GLY A 75 24.89 9.20 5.06
N GLU A 76 25.61 8.53 4.16
CA GLU A 76 25.03 7.87 2.99
C GLU A 76 24.47 6.50 3.36
N ARG A 77 23.41 6.08 2.66
CA ARG A 77 22.83 4.74 2.82
C ARG A 77 22.47 4.16 1.45
N VAL A 78 22.66 2.85 1.32
CA VAL A 78 22.21 2.08 0.16
C VAL A 78 21.20 1.04 0.66
N PHE A 79 20.01 1.08 0.09
CA PHE A 79 18.93 0.14 0.38
C PHE A 79 18.91 -0.98 -0.67
N ARG A 80 18.76 -2.22 -0.20
CA ARG A 80 18.66 -3.44 -1.00
C ARG A 80 17.49 -4.27 -0.50
N TRP A 81 17.05 -5.22 -1.32
CA TRP A 81 16.17 -6.28 -0.82
C TRP A 81 16.85 -7.10 0.27
N GLY A 82 16.05 -7.55 1.25
CA GLY A 82 16.50 -8.50 2.25
C GLY A 82 16.66 -9.92 1.68
N THR A 83 16.99 -10.87 2.55
CA THR A 83 17.18 -12.28 2.17
C THR A 83 15.87 -13.06 1.97
N GLN A 84 14.73 -12.50 2.40
CA GLN A 84 13.43 -13.13 2.26
C GLN A 84 12.88 -12.90 0.86
N LEU A 85 12.89 -13.94 0.04
CA LEU A 85 12.31 -13.98 -1.28
C LEU A 85 11.75 -15.39 -1.52
N ASP A 86 10.49 -15.45 -1.93
CA ASP A 86 9.84 -16.68 -2.35
C ASP A 86 9.27 -16.46 -3.75
N VAL A 87 9.74 -17.26 -4.71
CA VAL A 87 9.32 -17.20 -6.11
C VAL A 87 8.97 -18.60 -6.52
N HIS A 88 7.75 -18.78 -6.99
CA HIS A 88 7.30 -20.06 -7.50
C HIS A 88 6.36 -19.85 -8.68
N PRO A 89 6.43 -20.71 -9.71
CA PRO A 89 5.47 -20.68 -10.79
C PRO A 89 4.07 -20.95 -10.24
N ILE A 90 3.08 -20.17 -10.69
CA ILE A 90 1.67 -20.43 -10.39
C ILE A 90 1.23 -21.56 -11.32
N ARG A 91 1.39 -22.82 -10.87
CA ARG A 91 0.96 -24.02 -11.59
C ARG A 91 -0.44 -24.44 -11.11
N ARG A 92 -1.25 -25.05 -11.98
CA ARG A 92 -2.50 -25.68 -11.57
C ARG A 92 -2.21 -26.86 -10.63
N ALA A 93 -3.05 -27.06 -9.61
CA ALA A 93 -3.20 -28.37 -9.01
C ALA A 93 -4.12 -29.19 -9.93
N LEU A 94 -3.56 -30.22 -10.58
CA LEU A 94 -4.29 -31.31 -11.24
C LEU A 94 -5.22 -30.87 -12.40
N ASP A 95 -4.63 -30.56 -13.57
CA ASP A 95 -5.19 -30.73 -14.94
C ASP A 95 -4.56 -29.71 -15.89
N ASP A 96 -3.95 -30.17 -16.99
CA ASP A 96 -3.20 -29.42 -18.04
C ASP A 96 -4.01 -28.40 -18.86
N GLY A 97 -5.00 -27.72 -18.27
CA GLY A 97 -5.70 -26.58 -18.89
C GLY A 97 -5.08 -25.22 -18.53
N PRO A 98 -5.53 -24.13 -19.19
CA PRO A 98 -5.02 -22.79 -18.92
C PRO A 98 -5.30 -22.33 -17.47
N ILE A 99 -4.35 -21.63 -16.84
CA ILE A 99 -4.57 -20.97 -15.55
C ILE A 99 -5.83 -20.11 -15.65
N THR A 100 -6.83 -20.37 -14.81
CA THR A 100 -8.04 -19.55 -14.82
C THR A 100 -7.73 -18.22 -14.14
N ASP A 101 -8.21 -17.13 -14.72
CA ASP A 101 -8.12 -15.77 -14.14
C ASP A 101 -8.60 -15.71 -12.67
N GLN A 102 -9.44 -16.67 -12.27
CA GLN A 102 -9.98 -16.82 -10.93
C GLN A 102 -8.94 -17.20 -9.86
N ALA A 103 -7.96 -18.06 -10.16
CA ALA A 103 -6.91 -18.42 -9.20
C ALA A 103 -5.96 -17.24 -8.93
N VAL A 104 -5.63 -16.49 -9.97
CA VAL A 104 -4.87 -15.24 -9.92
C VAL A 104 -5.64 -14.19 -9.11
N ALA A 105 -6.95 -14.05 -9.35
CA ALA A 105 -7.81 -13.12 -8.61
C ALA A 105 -7.93 -13.47 -7.12
N ALA A 106 -8.08 -14.76 -6.79
CA ALA A 106 -8.13 -15.23 -5.40
C ALA A 106 -6.80 -14.98 -4.66
N TYR A 107 -5.67 -15.21 -5.33
CA TYR A 107 -4.35 -14.88 -4.79
C TYR A 107 -4.23 -13.38 -4.49
N VAL A 108 -4.56 -12.51 -5.46
CA VAL A 108 -4.54 -11.06 -5.24
C VAL A 108 -5.49 -10.66 -4.10
N ALA A 109 -6.71 -11.19 -4.08
CA ALA A 109 -7.71 -10.88 -3.06
C ALA A 109 -7.20 -11.25 -1.65
N LYS A 110 -6.58 -12.42 -1.48
CA LYS A 110 -6.02 -12.89 -0.21
C LYS A 110 -5.06 -11.86 0.41
N TYR A 111 -4.13 -11.32 -0.37
CA TYR A 111 -3.12 -10.39 0.15
C TYR A 111 -3.67 -8.98 0.29
N VAL A 112 -4.60 -8.56 -0.58
CA VAL A 112 -5.31 -7.29 -0.40
C VAL A 112 -6.08 -7.30 0.91
N SER A 113 -6.87 -8.34 1.20
CA SER A 113 -7.68 -8.39 2.44
C SER A 113 -6.83 -8.53 3.70
N LYS A 114 -5.67 -9.19 3.61
CA LYS A 114 -4.78 -9.37 4.76
C LYS A 114 -4.09 -8.08 5.20
N SER A 115 -3.87 -7.15 4.27
CA SER A 115 -3.26 -5.85 4.55
C SER A 115 -4.13 -4.86 5.33
N VAL A 116 -5.43 -5.16 5.56
CA VAL A 116 -6.44 -4.19 6.05
C VAL A 116 -6.60 -4.16 7.59
N GLY A 117 -5.79 -4.87 8.38
CA GLY A 117 -5.96 -4.82 9.85
C GLY A 117 -4.76 -5.17 10.72
N ASP A 118 -3.72 -5.79 10.16
CA ASP A 118 -2.69 -6.45 10.99
C ASP A 118 -1.55 -5.53 11.45
N VAL A 119 -1.43 -4.33 10.87
CA VAL A 119 -0.36 -3.38 11.23
C VAL A 119 -0.97 -2.02 11.47
N GLY A 120 -1.00 -1.66 12.75
CA GLY A 120 -1.49 -0.38 13.22
C GLY A 120 -0.88 0.79 12.45
N GLY A 121 -1.74 1.76 12.18
CA GLY A 121 -1.49 3.06 11.60
C GLY A 121 -2.58 4.00 12.10
N ALA A 122 -2.58 5.25 11.64
CA ALA A 122 -3.77 6.09 11.76
C ALA A 122 -4.50 6.08 10.41
N ASP A 123 -5.83 6.06 10.42
CA ASP A 123 -6.64 6.08 9.19
C ASP A 123 -6.59 7.43 8.47
N ARG A 124 -5.92 8.41 9.07
CA ARG A 124 -5.77 9.76 8.56
C ARG A 124 -4.35 10.29 8.77
N PRO A 125 -3.92 11.27 7.96
CA PRO A 125 -2.69 12.00 8.20
C PRO A 125 -2.60 12.55 9.63
N ILE A 126 -1.39 12.52 10.17
CA ILE A 126 -1.05 13.00 11.51
C ILE A 126 -0.59 14.45 11.36
N ALA A 127 -1.22 15.38 12.09
CA ALA A 127 -1.02 16.81 11.93
C ALA A 127 0.11 17.35 12.82
N SER A 128 0.40 16.70 13.96
CA SER A 128 1.46 17.09 14.90
C SER A 128 2.22 15.90 15.46
N TYR A 129 3.40 16.14 16.05
CA TYR A 129 4.16 15.07 16.70
C TYR A 129 3.48 14.58 17.97
N GLU A 130 2.86 15.48 18.73
CA GLU A 130 2.17 15.21 19.99
C GLU A 130 0.94 14.32 19.79
N GLU A 131 0.29 14.45 18.63
CA GLU A 131 -0.83 13.58 18.25
C GLU A 131 -0.39 12.11 18.20
N ILE A 132 0.85 11.84 17.80
CA ILE A 132 1.41 10.48 17.75
C ILE A 132 1.33 9.83 19.13
N ASP A 133 1.52 10.58 20.22
CA ASP A 133 1.51 10.06 21.59
C ASP A 133 0.11 9.67 22.10
N LEU A 134 -0.94 10.23 21.47
CA LEU A 134 -2.33 9.97 21.83
C LEU A 134 -2.95 8.81 21.02
N LEU A 135 -2.30 8.36 19.95
CA LEU A 135 -2.83 7.28 19.12
C LEU A 135 -2.91 5.95 19.89
N PRO A 136 -4.00 5.16 19.72
CA PRO A 136 -4.16 3.84 20.33
C PRO A 136 -3.37 2.77 19.55
N VAL A 137 -2.06 2.97 19.42
CA VAL A 137 -1.15 2.08 18.67
C VAL A 137 -0.09 1.47 19.57
N SER A 138 0.52 0.38 19.11
CA SER A 138 1.63 -0.26 19.83
C SER A 138 2.82 0.71 20.01
N PRO A 139 3.66 0.55 21.05
CA PRO A 139 4.86 1.35 21.22
C PRO A 139 5.80 1.30 20.01
N HIS A 140 5.89 0.14 19.35
CA HIS A 140 6.68 -0.04 18.14
C HIS A 140 6.16 0.80 16.97
N THR A 141 4.86 0.73 16.69
CA THR A 141 4.19 1.55 15.67
C THR A 141 4.39 3.04 15.95
N ARG A 142 4.22 3.46 17.20
CA ARG A 142 4.45 4.84 17.65
C ARG A 142 5.88 5.30 17.37
N ALA A 143 6.87 4.44 17.67
CA ALA A 143 8.28 4.73 17.40
C ALA A 143 8.58 4.89 15.91
N LEU A 144 7.95 4.10 15.04
CA LEU A 144 8.07 4.24 13.57
C LEU A 144 7.46 5.56 13.08
N MET A 145 6.26 5.92 13.56
CA MET A 145 5.61 7.20 13.25
C MET A 145 6.47 8.39 13.70
N GLY A 146 6.98 8.35 14.93
CA GLY A 146 7.88 9.37 15.46
C GLY A 146 9.19 9.46 14.68
N THR A 147 9.71 8.33 14.20
CA THR A 147 10.89 8.30 13.32
C THR A 147 10.62 8.98 11.98
N CYS A 148 9.47 8.71 11.36
CA CYS A 148 9.06 9.40 10.13
C CYS A 148 8.99 10.92 10.34
N TRP A 149 8.49 11.37 11.49
CA TRP A 149 8.42 12.79 11.83
C TRP A 149 9.77 13.45 12.09
N ARG A 150 10.71 12.73 12.72
CA ARG A 150 12.09 13.19 12.93
C ARG A 150 12.86 13.27 11.62
N LEU A 151 12.79 12.22 10.80
CA LEU A 151 13.46 12.18 9.50
C LEU A 151 12.84 13.17 8.50
N GLY A 152 11.53 13.38 8.55
CA GLY A 152 10.85 14.39 7.74
C GLY A 152 11.10 15.83 8.17
N ARG A 153 12.01 16.09 9.12
CA ARG A 153 12.56 17.44 9.38
C ARG A 153 13.83 17.72 8.56
N LEU A 154 14.42 16.69 7.97
CA LEU A 154 15.70 16.77 7.26
C LEU A 154 15.41 17.15 5.81
N GLY A 155 15.89 18.31 5.38
CA GLY A 155 15.59 18.86 4.05
C GLY A 155 16.07 17.94 2.92
N GLU A 156 17.13 17.18 3.16
CA GLU A 156 17.66 16.17 2.24
C GLU A 156 16.67 15.02 1.97
N LEU A 157 15.67 14.84 2.84
CA LEU A 157 14.64 13.81 2.76
C LEU A 157 13.25 14.36 2.40
N ASP A 158 13.12 15.65 2.07
CA ASP A 158 11.82 16.28 1.79
C ASP A 158 11.04 15.57 0.66
N GLY A 159 11.75 15.07 -0.36
CA GLY A 159 11.18 14.33 -1.49
C GLY A 159 10.50 13.00 -1.10
N LEU A 160 10.73 12.49 0.12
CA LEU A 160 10.06 11.31 0.65
C LEU A 160 8.74 11.63 1.36
N SER A 161 8.53 12.89 1.75
CA SER A 161 7.31 13.37 2.44
C SER A 161 6.94 12.55 3.68
N LEU A 162 7.94 12.14 4.47
CA LEU A 162 7.78 11.19 5.57
C LEU A 162 6.76 11.61 6.64
N ARG A 163 6.63 12.92 6.92
CA ARG A 163 5.61 13.44 7.85
C ARG A 163 4.19 13.22 7.34
N ALA A 164 3.93 13.55 6.07
CA ALA A 164 2.62 13.38 5.45
C ALA A 164 2.16 11.92 5.47
N TRP A 165 3.11 10.98 5.31
CA TRP A 165 2.86 9.55 5.28
C TRP A 165 3.16 8.84 6.61
N ALA A 166 3.36 9.56 7.72
CA ALA A 166 3.65 8.95 9.02
C ALA A 166 2.52 8.04 9.50
N HIS A 167 1.27 8.39 9.20
CA HIS A 167 0.08 7.57 9.48
C HIS A 167 0.14 6.18 8.82
N ALA A 168 0.84 6.09 7.69
CA ALA A 168 1.16 4.88 6.95
C ALA A 168 2.66 4.56 7.05
N LEU A 169 3.28 4.77 8.22
CA LEU A 169 4.67 4.35 8.52
C LEU A 169 5.73 4.75 7.47
N GLY A 170 5.50 5.86 6.75
CA GLY A 170 6.39 6.38 5.71
C GLY A 170 6.19 5.77 4.31
N TYR A 171 5.28 4.81 4.12
CA TYR A 171 4.96 4.27 2.80
C TYR A 171 3.94 5.15 2.07
N ARG A 172 4.37 5.75 0.97
CA ARG A 172 3.53 6.60 0.09
C ARG A 172 2.90 5.86 -1.10
N GLY A 173 3.11 4.55 -1.19
CA GLY A 173 2.67 3.75 -2.34
C GLY A 173 1.23 3.27 -2.19
N HIS A 174 0.66 2.78 -3.28
CA HIS A 174 -0.65 2.13 -3.23
C HIS A 174 -0.52 0.71 -2.68
N VAL A 175 -1.56 0.26 -1.95
CA VAL A 175 -1.69 -1.13 -1.50
C VAL A 175 -1.69 -2.07 -2.70
N LEU A 176 -2.42 -1.75 -3.77
CA LEU A 176 -2.44 -2.55 -4.99
C LEU A 176 -1.99 -1.69 -6.17
N THR A 177 -0.99 -2.18 -6.90
CA THR A 177 -0.52 -1.57 -8.15
C THR A 177 -0.54 -2.62 -9.26
N LYS A 178 -1.06 -2.27 -10.43
CA LYS A 178 -1.01 -3.14 -11.62
C LYS A 178 -0.38 -2.41 -12.80
N SER A 179 0.31 -3.16 -13.65
CA SER A 179 0.77 -2.66 -14.95
C SER A 179 -0.44 -2.25 -15.83
N ARG A 180 -0.23 -1.27 -16.73
CA ARG A 180 -1.32 -0.60 -17.47
C ARG A 180 -2.28 -1.55 -18.19
N ARG A 181 -1.78 -2.67 -18.70
CA ARG A 181 -2.53 -3.64 -19.48
C ARG A 181 -2.66 -5.01 -18.77
N TYR A 182 -2.46 -5.06 -17.44
CA TYR A 182 -2.57 -6.29 -16.66
C TYR A 182 -3.98 -6.88 -16.69
N SER A 183 -5.00 -6.03 -16.54
CA SER A 183 -6.41 -6.43 -16.60
C SER A 183 -7.27 -5.25 -17.04
N THR A 184 -8.55 -5.51 -17.32
CA THR A 184 -9.55 -4.48 -17.65
C THR A 184 -9.67 -3.41 -16.56
N THR A 185 -10.33 -2.29 -16.86
CA THR A 185 -10.46 -1.18 -15.92
C THR A 185 -11.40 -1.52 -14.78
N TYR A 186 -11.20 -0.91 -13.60
CA TYR A 186 -12.17 -1.04 -12.50
C TYR A 186 -13.56 -0.53 -12.89
N ALA A 187 -13.64 0.46 -13.78
CA ALA A 187 -14.91 0.94 -14.31
C ALA A 187 -15.64 -0.15 -15.12
N ALA A 188 -14.94 -0.86 -16.01
CA ALA A 188 -15.49 -1.98 -16.76
C ALA A 188 -15.94 -3.12 -15.83
N LEU A 189 -15.13 -3.47 -14.82
CA LEU A 189 -15.53 -4.49 -13.82
C LEU A 189 -16.76 -4.07 -13.02
N ARG A 190 -16.87 -2.79 -12.62
CA ARG A 190 -18.04 -2.27 -11.91
C ARG A 190 -19.29 -2.34 -12.80
N PHE A 191 -19.18 -1.92 -14.06
CA PHE A 191 -20.28 -1.99 -15.02
C PHE A 191 -20.77 -3.44 -15.21
N GLN A 192 -19.86 -4.38 -15.41
CA GLN A 192 -20.19 -5.81 -15.55
C GLN A 192 -20.88 -6.37 -14.30
N ARG A 193 -20.42 -6.02 -13.09
CA ARG A 193 -21.09 -6.43 -11.83
C ARG A 193 -22.49 -5.85 -11.70
N VAL A 194 -22.72 -4.61 -12.14
CA VAL A 194 -24.05 -3.99 -12.15
C VAL A 194 -24.96 -4.71 -13.15
N ALA A 195 -24.49 -4.94 -14.38
CA ALA A 195 -25.25 -5.65 -15.41
C ALA A 195 -25.62 -7.08 -14.99
N HIS A 196 -24.67 -7.83 -14.44
CA HIS A 196 -24.91 -9.19 -13.92
C HIS A 196 -25.95 -9.18 -12.79
N ARG A 197 -25.89 -8.20 -11.87
CA ARG A 197 -26.89 -8.05 -10.81
C ARG A 197 -28.28 -7.71 -11.37
N GLN A 198 -28.36 -6.83 -12.37
CA GLN A 198 -29.64 -6.49 -13.01
C GLN A 198 -30.26 -7.71 -13.71
N GLN A 199 -29.44 -8.53 -14.36
CA GLN A 199 -29.87 -9.79 -14.96
C GLN A 199 -30.35 -10.80 -13.92
N ALA A 200 -29.61 -10.98 -12.81
CA ALA A 200 -29.99 -11.88 -11.73
C ALA A 200 -31.29 -11.45 -11.01
N ILE A 201 -31.57 -10.16 -10.92
CA ILE A 201 -32.84 -9.64 -10.37
C ILE A 201 -34.00 -9.84 -11.36
N GLY A 202 -33.75 -9.80 -12.67
CA GLY A 202 -34.75 -9.98 -13.72
C GLY A 202 -35.17 -11.44 -13.96
N ASP A 203 -34.32 -12.41 -13.62
CA ASP A 203 -34.56 -13.85 -13.77
C ASP A 203 -35.30 -14.49 -12.56
N GLY A 204 -35.63 -13.69 -11.53
CA GLY A 204 -36.41 -14.16 -10.39
C GLY A 204 -35.72 -15.26 -9.55
N SER A 205 -34.44 -15.54 -9.76
CA SER A 205 -33.71 -16.60 -9.05
C SER A 205 -33.36 -16.16 -7.62
N PRO A 206 -33.84 -16.83 -6.56
CA PRO A 206 -33.45 -16.55 -5.19
C PRO A 206 -32.24 -17.42 -4.85
N GLU A 207 -31.03 -16.90 -5.02
CA GLU A 207 -29.84 -17.52 -4.42
C GLU A 207 -29.57 -16.87 -3.05
N PRO A 208 -29.64 -17.63 -1.93
CA PRO A 208 -29.18 -17.14 -0.65
C PRO A 208 -27.65 -17.18 -0.67
N SER A 209 -27.01 -16.09 -1.07
CA SER A 209 -25.58 -15.99 -0.82
C SER A 209 -25.38 -15.86 0.69
N ASP A 210 -24.68 -16.82 1.29
CA ASP A 210 -24.14 -16.80 2.67
C ASP A 210 -23.11 -15.66 2.89
N THR A 211 -23.06 -14.72 1.95
CA THR A 211 -22.32 -13.46 2.01
C THR A 211 -23.36 -12.35 2.07
N GLY A 212 -23.84 -12.05 3.28
CA GLY A 212 -24.63 -10.85 3.53
C GLY A 212 -23.86 -9.62 3.06
N THR A 213 -24.16 -9.14 1.85
CA THR A 213 -23.69 -7.82 1.43
C THR A 213 -24.56 -6.84 2.19
N ASP A 214 -24.07 -6.32 3.30
CA ASP A 214 -24.70 -5.18 3.97
C ASP A 214 -24.69 -4.01 2.98
N ARG A 215 -25.86 -3.78 2.37
CA ARG A 215 -26.06 -2.84 1.25
C ARG A 215 -26.45 -1.45 1.73
N SER A 216 -26.54 -1.24 3.03
CA SER A 216 -26.92 0.05 3.59
C SER A 216 -25.81 0.59 4.46
N TRP A 217 -24.75 1.08 3.82
CA TRP A 217 -23.95 2.12 4.44
C TRP A 217 -24.80 3.40 4.48
N ARG A 218 -25.59 3.55 5.54
CA ARG A 218 -26.23 4.83 5.84
C ARG A 218 -25.16 5.73 6.41
N TYR A 219 -24.96 6.90 5.80
CA TYR A 219 -24.14 7.94 6.41
C TYR A 219 -24.73 8.26 7.79
N VAL A 220 -24.03 7.85 8.85
CA VAL A 220 -24.45 8.08 10.23
C VAL A 220 -24.04 9.49 10.68
N GLY A 221 -23.06 10.08 9.99
CA GLY A 221 -22.50 11.38 10.27
C GLY A 221 -21.00 11.40 9.95
N SER A 222 -20.43 12.60 9.85
CA SER A 222 -19.00 12.85 9.87
C SER A 222 -18.79 14.13 10.65
N GLY A 223 -17.69 14.19 11.40
CA GLY A 223 -17.53 15.22 12.41
C GLY A 223 -18.32 14.92 13.68
N HIS A 224 -18.34 15.90 14.57
CA HIS A 224 -18.96 15.79 15.88
C HIS A 224 -20.45 16.13 15.80
N THR A 225 -21.31 15.44 16.57
CA THR A 225 -22.65 15.95 16.87
C THR A 225 -22.56 17.33 17.54
N SER A 226 -23.65 18.11 17.59
CA SER A 226 -23.60 19.45 18.21
C SER A 226 -23.07 19.43 19.66
N ALA A 227 -23.35 18.35 20.40
CA ALA A 227 -22.81 18.16 21.75
C ALA A 227 -21.32 17.79 21.74
N GLU A 228 -20.92 16.83 20.91
CA GLU A 228 -19.51 16.45 20.75
C GLU A 228 -18.67 17.59 20.16
N ALA A 229 -19.27 18.50 19.38
CA ALA A 229 -18.59 19.63 18.77
C ALA A 229 -18.22 20.67 19.83
N LEU A 230 -19.07 20.84 20.85
CA LEU A 230 -18.75 21.67 22.02
C LEU A 230 -17.62 21.05 22.84
N VAL A 231 -17.63 19.73 23.04
CA VAL A 231 -16.53 19.02 23.71
C VAL A 231 -15.24 19.13 22.90
N ALA A 232 -15.30 18.93 21.59
CA ALA A 232 -14.16 19.04 20.69
C ALA A 232 -13.63 20.47 20.60
N SER A 233 -14.51 21.49 20.63
CA SER A 233 -14.12 22.91 20.72
C SER A 233 -13.39 23.19 22.02
N GLY A 234 -13.90 22.71 23.15
CA GLY A 234 -13.21 22.85 24.45
C GLY A 234 -11.83 22.17 24.45
N VAL A 235 -11.73 20.96 23.90
CA VAL A 235 -10.45 20.26 23.74
C VAL A 235 -9.50 21.02 22.80
N ALA A 236 -10.00 21.62 21.71
CA ALA A 236 -9.21 22.42 20.78
C ALA A 236 -8.74 23.75 21.40
N GLU A 237 -9.58 24.38 22.23
CA GLU A 237 -9.23 25.56 23.02
C GLU A 237 -8.15 25.21 24.05
N ASP A 238 -8.30 24.11 24.79
CA ASP A 238 -7.29 23.61 25.72
C ASP A 238 -5.95 23.36 25.02
N PHE A 239 -5.97 22.73 23.84
CA PHE A 239 -4.75 22.53 23.05
C PHE A 239 -4.14 23.84 22.57
N SER A 240 -4.96 24.83 22.20
CA SER A 240 -4.48 26.15 21.76
C SER A 240 -3.85 26.92 22.92
N VAL A 241 -4.47 26.91 24.10
CA VAL A 241 -3.94 27.48 25.34
C VAL A 241 -2.63 26.80 25.74
N LEU A 242 -2.58 25.46 25.70
CA LEU A 242 -1.35 24.72 25.96
C LEU A 242 -0.25 25.04 24.94
N ALA A 243 -0.59 25.24 23.67
CA ALA A 243 0.38 25.61 22.63
C ALA A 243 0.91 27.05 22.82
N GLU A 244 0.08 27.98 23.27
CA GLU A 244 0.51 29.35 23.61
C GLU A 244 1.39 29.39 24.85
N LEU A 245 1.00 28.68 25.91
CA LEU A 245 1.82 28.52 27.11
C LEU A 245 3.19 27.91 26.78
N ARG A 246 3.21 26.85 25.96
CA ARG A 246 4.46 26.22 25.49
C ARG A 246 5.33 27.15 24.67
N ARG A 247 4.76 27.99 23.80
CA ARG A 247 5.50 29.03 23.07
C ARG A 247 6.10 30.08 24.02
N GLY A 248 5.36 30.48 25.06
CA GLY A 248 5.87 31.37 26.10
C GLY A 248 7.02 30.78 26.92
N PHE A 249 6.96 29.47 27.24
CA PHE A 249 8.03 28.75 27.93
C PHE A 249 9.28 28.55 27.05
N ALA A 250 9.10 28.26 25.76
CA ALA A 250 10.22 28.14 24.81
C ALA A 250 10.92 29.48 24.52
N ALA A 251 10.21 30.61 24.68
CA ALA A 251 10.76 31.96 24.52
C ALA A 251 11.39 32.55 25.80
N SER A 252 11.33 31.85 26.95
CA SER A 252 11.95 32.30 28.19
C SER A 252 13.46 32.00 28.23
N PRO A 253 14.33 32.97 28.58
CA PRO A 253 15.77 32.73 28.67
C PRO A 253 16.06 31.82 29.87
N GLY A 254 16.45 30.57 29.60
CA GLY A 254 16.77 29.56 30.62
C GLY A 254 16.13 28.18 30.42
N SER A 255 15.40 27.95 29.32
CA SER A 255 14.85 26.63 29.00
C SER A 255 15.97 25.60 28.72
N PRO A 256 15.94 24.38 29.32
CA PRO A 256 16.92 23.33 29.07
C PRO A 256 16.80 22.68 27.67
N TYR A 257 15.94 23.21 26.79
CA TYR A 257 15.66 22.71 25.44
C TYR A 257 15.95 23.75 24.33
N ALA A 258 16.74 24.79 24.61
CA ALA A 258 17.26 25.69 23.57
C ALA A 258 18.33 24.99 22.72
#